data_AF-A0A5B8LG09-F1
#
_entry.id   AF-A0A5B8LG09-F1
#
_cell.length_a   1.000
_cell.length_b   1.000
_cell.length_c   1.000
_cell.angle_alpha   90.00
_cell.angle_beta   90.00
_cell.angle_gamma   90.00
#
_symmetry.space_group_name_H-M   'P 1'
#
loop_
_entity.id
_entity.type
_entity.pdbx_description
1 polymer ?
#
loop_
_entity_poly.entity_id
_entity_poly.type
_entity_poly.pdbx_seq_one_letter_code
_entity_poly.pdbx_strand_id
1 'polypeptide(L)'
;MTDRAFIAQLDGYSLTTAEVHYYRPDAPSLLQLFVWQEYDLAPDFPALFAFLEYWRREIDAALHSVRIAHDQLIRPAEWRASDAVISIQ
;
A
#
# COMPACT_ATOMS: atom_id res chain seq x y z
N MET A 1 -7.43 23.29 -13.32
CA MET A 1 -6.66 22.76 -12.17
C MET A 1 -5.84 21.61 -12.70
N THR A 2 -4.52 21.71 -12.73
CA THR A 2 -3.67 20.59 -13.17
C THR A 2 -3.79 19.49 -12.13
N ASP A 3 -4.12 18.28 -12.58
CA ASP A 3 -4.29 17.14 -11.70
C ASP A 3 -2.92 16.76 -11.11
N ARG A 4 -2.76 16.92 -9.79
CA ARG A 4 -1.49 16.64 -9.09
C ARG A 4 -1.09 15.17 -9.21
N ALA A 5 -2.08 14.27 -9.27
CA ALA A 5 -1.84 12.85 -9.48
C ALA A 5 -1.27 12.59 -10.88
N PHE A 6 -1.75 13.31 -11.88
CA PHE A 6 -1.22 13.21 -13.24
C PHE A 6 0.22 13.73 -13.34
N ILE A 7 0.56 14.82 -12.65
CA ILE A 7 1.94 15.31 -12.59
C ILE A 7 2.86 14.27 -11.93
N ALA A 8 2.45 13.69 -10.80
CA ALA A 8 3.23 12.66 -10.12
C ALA A 8 3.45 11.43 -11.03
N GLN A 9 2.43 11.02 -11.79
CA GLN A 9 2.56 9.96 -12.78
C GLN A 9 3.61 10.28 -13.84
N LEU A 10 3.61 11.50 -14.39
CA LEU A 10 4.62 11.94 -15.36
C LEU A 10 6.04 11.92 -14.78
N ASP A 11 6.18 12.15 -13.48
CA ASP A 11 7.45 12.09 -12.75
C ASP A 11 7.86 10.65 -12.37
N GLY A 12 7.11 9.64 -12.82
CA GLY A 12 7.40 8.22 -12.63
C GLY A 12 6.76 7.58 -11.40
N TYR A 13 5.95 8.32 -10.64
CA TYR A 13 5.21 7.74 -9.51
C TYR A 13 4.03 6.90 -10.00
N SER A 14 3.72 5.86 -9.24
CA SER A 14 2.55 5.01 -9.49
C SER A 14 1.73 4.89 -8.21
N LEU A 15 0.41 4.74 -8.36
CA LEU A 15 -0.45 4.47 -7.22
C LEU A 15 -0.03 3.13 -6.60
N THR A 16 0.44 3.17 -5.37
CA THR A 16 0.90 2.00 -4.61
C THR A 16 -0.08 1.73 -3.48
N THR A 17 -0.54 0.49 -3.38
CA THR A 17 -1.36 0.00 -2.27
C THR A 17 -0.53 -0.96 -1.43
N ALA A 18 -0.52 -0.74 -0.11
CA ALA A 18 0.12 -1.63 0.85
C ALA A 18 -0.90 -2.14 1.88
N GLU A 19 -1.02 -3.45 1.97
CA GLU A 19 -1.77 -4.13 3.03
C GLU A 19 -0.85 -4.38 4.22
N VAL A 20 -1.02 -3.60 5.28
CA VAL A 20 -0.23 -3.65 6.51
C VAL A 20 -0.98 -4.46 7.55
N HIS A 21 -0.48 -5.65 7.84
CA HIS A 21 -1.00 -6.52 8.89
C HIS A 21 -0.22 -6.30 10.18
N TYR A 22 -0.92 -6.16 11.29
CA TYR A 22 -0.32 -5.91 12.60
C TYR A 22 -1.11 -6.54 13.73
N TYR A 23 -0.44 -6.79 14.85
CA TYR A 23 -1.08 -7.31 16.06
C TYR A 23 -1.69 -6.19 16.88
N ARG A 24 -2.94 -6.37 17.33
CA ARG A 24 -3.58 -5.39 18.21
C ARG A 24 -2.86 -5.35 19.57
N PRO A 25 -2.42 -4.18 20.05
CA PRO A 25 -1.72 -4.08 21.34
C PRO A 25 -2.52 -4.59 22.55
N ASP A 26 -3.83 -4.36 22.55
CA ASP A 26 -4.75 -4.81 23.61
C ASP A 26 -5.19 -6.28 23.45
N ALA A 27 -4.95 -6.89 22.29
CA ALA A 27 -5.30 -8.27 22.00
C ALA A 27 -4.30 -8.89 21.00
N PRO A 28 -3.09 -9.30 21.44
CA PRO A 28 -2.02 -9.73 20.54
C PRO A 28 -2.32 -10.99 19.73
N SER A 29 -3.37 -11.75 20.07
CA SER A 29 -3.85 -12.88 19.28
C SER A 29 -4.68 -12.45 18.06
N LEU A 30 -5.04 -11.17 17.96
CA LEU A 30 -5.83 -10.63 16.85
C LEU A 30 -4.93 -9.90 15.87
N LEU A 31 -5.01 -10.32 14.61
CA LEU A 31 -4.36 -9.68 13.48
C LEU A 31 -5.33 -8.70 12.82
N GLN A 32 -4.91 -7.45 12.62
CA GLN A 32 -5.69 -6.41 11.98
C GLN A 32 -5.02 -5.97 10.67
N LEU A 33 -5.84 -5.59 9.68
CA LEU A 33 -5.40 -5.06 8.40
C LEU A 33 -5.61 -3.54 8.36
N PHE A 34 -4.56 -2.81 7.97
CA PHE A 34 -4.60 -1.41 7.57
C PHE A 34 -4.21 -1.31 6.09
N VAL A 35 -5.06 -0.68 5.27
CA VAL A 35 -4.77 -0.46 3.85
C VAL A 35 -4.22 0.96 3.70
N TRP A 36 -2.97 1.04 3.27
CA TRP A 36 -2.30 2.29 2.92
C TRP A 36 -2.28 2.45 1.41
N GLN A 37 -2.53 3.66 0.91
CA GLN A 37 -2.49 3.93 -0.52
C GLN A 37 -1.97 5.34 -0.79
N GLU A 38 -0.91 5.44 -1.59
CA GLU A 38 -0.29 6.72 -1.98
C GLU A 38 0.50 6.55 -3.29
N TYR A 39 0.81 7.66 -3.97
CA TYR A 39 1.78 7.66 -5.06
C TYR A 39 3.19 7.39 -4.55
N ASP A 40 3.86 6.38 -5.12
CA ASP A 40 5.20 5.98 -4.71
C ASP A 40 6.07 5.57 -5.91
N LEU A 41 7.38 5.51 -5.68
CA LEU A 41 8.40 5.17 -6.69
C LEU A 41 8.84 3.71 -6.54
N ALA A 42 8.30 2.83 -7.39
CA ALA A 42 8.78 1.45 -7.48
C ALA A 42 10.17 1.38 -8.16
N PRO A 43 11.04 0.43 -7.78
CA PRO A 43 10.84 -0.64 -6.79
C PRO A 43 11.23 -0.24 -5.35
N ASP A 44 11.62 1.02 -5.13
CA ASP A 44 12.23 1.45 -3.87
C ASP A 44 11.21 1.88 -2.81
N PHE A 45 9.98 2.21 -3.19
CA PHE A 45 8.85 2.59 -2.32
C PHE A 45 9.22 3.53 -1.16
N PRO A 46 9.89 4.67 -1.42
CA PRO A 46 10.34 5.58 -0.38
C PRO A 46 9.20 6.10 0.52
N ALA A 47 8.01 6.35 -0.02
CA ALA A 47 6.89 6.85 0.78
C ALA A 47 6.35 5.78 1.73
N LEU A 48 6.21 4.54 1.26
CA LEU A 48 5.82 3.40 2.08
C LEU A 48 6.84 3.13 3.19
N PHE A 49 8.14 3.13 2.89
CA PHE A 49 9.15 2.88 3.92
C PHE A 49 9.20 3.98 4.97
N ALA A 50 9.04 5.24 4.59
CA ALA A 50 8.90 6.34 5.54
C ALA A 50 7.66 6.16 6.44
N PHE A 51 6.54 5.72 5.87
CA PHE A 51 5.34 5.39 6.64
C PHE A 51 5.56 4.23 7.63
N LEU A 52 6.23 3.16 7.21
CA LEU A 52 6.53 2.02 8.08
C LEU A 52 7.53 2.39 9.18
N GLU A 53 8.48 3.29 8.91
CA GLU A 53 9.37 3.83 9.94
C GLU A 53 8.59 4.65 10.97
N TYR A 54 7.71 5.54 10.51
CA TYR A 54 6.80 6.27 11.38
C TYR A 54 5.95 5.32 12.23
N TRP A 55 5.37 4.27 11.62
CA TRP A 55 4.59 3.27 12.34
C TRP A 55 5.40 2.65 13.48
N ARG A 56 6.62 2.19 13.20
CA ARG A 56 7.48 1.56 14.22
C ARG A 56 7.85 2.50 15.37
N ARG A 57 7.89 3.81 15.12
CA ARG A 57 8.29 4.81 16.13
C ARG A 57 7.12 5.31 16.95
N GLU A 58 5.98 5.55 16.32
CA GLU A 58 4.87 6.29 16.92
C GLU A 58 3.64 5.42 17.23
N ILE A 59 3.52 4.24 16.62
CA ILE A 59 2.36 3.36 16.77
C ILE A 59 2.77 2.16 17.63
N ASP A 60 2.15 2.02 18.79
CA ASP A 60 2.37 0.91 19.73
C ASP A 60 1.70 -0.40 19.24
N ALA A 61 1.94 -0.79 17.99
CA ALA A 61 1.34 -1.97 17.39
C ALA A 61 2.37 -2.72 16.53
N ALA A 62 2.62 -3.98 16.87
CA ALA A 62 3.66 -4.79 16.23
C ALA A 62 3.25 -5.19 14.81
N LEU A 63 4.06 -4.80 13.83
CA LEU A 63 3.90 -5.20 12.43
C LEU A 63 4.12 -6.71 12.27
N HIS A 64 3.23 -7.37 11.55
CA HIS A 64 3.33 -8.79 11.18
C HIS A 64 3.85 -8.95 9.74
N SER A 65 3.15 -8.34 8.77
CA SER A 65 3.49 -8.46 7.36
C SER A 65 2.99 -7.27 6.55
N VAL A 66 3.71 -6.94 5.49
CA VAL A 66 3.30 -5.91 4.52
C VAL A 66 3.26 -6.55 3.14
N ARG A 67 2.11 -6.45 2.46
CA ARG A 67 1.96 -6.88 1.06
C ARG A 67 1.79 -5.65 0.18
N ILE A 68 2.62 -5.54 -0.85
CA ILE A 68 2.64 -4.39 -1.76
C ILE A 68 1.99 -4.81 -3.07
N ALA A 69 0.96 -4.08 -3.49
CA ALA A 69 0.42 -4.10 -4.83
C ALA A 69 0.72 -2.74 -5.48
N HIS A 70 1.49 -2.75 -6.56
CA HIS A 70 1.78 -1.56 -7.35
C HIS A 70 1.66 -1.92 -8.82
N ASP A 71 1.25 -0.96 -9.64
CA ASP A 71 1.23 -1.14 -11.09
C ASP A 71 2.58 -0.68 -11.67
N GLN A 72 3.32 -1.60 -12.31
CA GLN A 72 4.53 -1.21 -13.02
C GLN A 72 4.18 -0.64 -14.39
N LEU A 73 4.60 0.61 -14.58
CA LEU A 73 4.65 1.36 -15.82
C LEU A 73 3.33 2.06 -16.17
N ILE A 74 3.46 3.31 -16.61
CA ILE A 74 2.42 4.04 -17.35
C ILE A 74 2.12 3.24 -18.61
N ARG A 75 1.14 2.35 -18.52
CA ARG A 75 0.48 1.69 -19.64
C ARG A 75 -0.93 2.24 -19.66
N PRO A 76 -1.63 2.28 -20.81
CA PRO A 76 -3.06 2.46 -20.79
C PRO A 76 -3.65 1.49 -19.75
N ALA A 77 -4.60 1.93 -18.94
CA ALA A 77 -5.27 1.06 -17.97
C ALA A 77 -5.85 -0.15 -18.73
N GLU A 78 -5.14 -1.27 -18.70
CA GLU A 78 -5.62 -2.52 -19.26
C GLU A 78 -6.62 -3.09 -18.25
N TRP A 79 -7.90 -3.13 -18.62
CA TRP A 79 -8.85 -3.92 -17.85
C TRP A 79 -8.41 -5.39 -17.90
N ARG A 80 -7.89 -5.88 -16.79
CA ARG A 80 -7.68 -7.31 -16.56
C ARG A 80 -8.81 -7.78 -15.67
N ALA A 81 -9.73 -8.58 -16.23
CA ALA A 81 -10.62 -9.38 -15.42
C ALA A 81 -9.75 -10.31 -14.56
N SER A 82 -9.61 -10.02 -13.28
CA SER A 82 -9.24 -11.05 -12.32
C SER A 82 -10.51 -11.84 -12.01
N ASP A 83 -10.54 -13.13 -12.37
CA ASP A 83 -11.62 -14.06 -12.00
C ASP A 83 -11.66 -14.38 -10.49
N ALA A 84 -11.25 -13.45 -9.63
CA ALA A 84 -11.08 -13.70 -8.21
C ALA A 84 -11.99 -12.78 -7.39
N VAL A 85 -13.29 -13.15 -7.35
CA VAL A 85 -14.09 -12.89 -6.15
C VAL A 85 -14.01 -14.15 -5.29
N ILE A 86 -13.09 -14.17 -4.34
CA ILE A 86 -13.06 -15.21 -3.30
C ILE A 86 -13.84 -14.68 -2.11
N SER A 87 -15.10 -15.08 -2.00
CA SER A 87 -15.86 -14.96 -0.76
C SER A 87 -15.48 -16.09 0.17
N ILE A 88 -14.96 -15.74 1.33
CA ILE A 88 -14.64 -16.67 2.41
C ILE A 88 -15.91 -16.86 3.26
N GLN A 89 -16.39 -18.10 3.37
CA GLN A 89 -17.31 -18.55 4.43
C GLN A 89 -16.50 -19.07 5.60
#